data_AF-A0A921FQG5-F1
#
_entry.id   AF-A0A921FQG5-F1
#
_cell.length_a   1.000
_cell.length_b   1.000
_cell.length_c   1.000
_cell.angle_alpha   90.00
_cell.angle_beta   90.00
_cell.angle_gamma   90.00
#
_symmetry.space_group_name_H-M   'P 1'
#
loop_
_entity.id
_entity.type
_entity.pdbx_description
1 polymer ?
#
loop_
_entity_poly.entity_id
_entity_poly.type
_entity_poly.pdbx_seq_one_letter_code
_entity_poly.pdbx_strand_id
1 'polypeptide(L)'
;MIDPNFECDPAIPPEMSGRPASRPSVETEPQFIEEVVEIVITTSDLMELIPSTPQIVMDRGPFGLKNAHTNFYASNHQAQTVTETMFGQEVTIVATPIEYRWDYGDGNTLTTQTPGRPV
;
A
#
# COMPACT_ATOMS: atom_id res chain seq x y z
N MET A 1 49.68 59.95 -46.34
CA MET A 1 48.52 59.61 -45.49
C MET A 1 48.90 58.29 -44.82
N ILE A 2 49.34 58.38 -43.57
CA ILE A 2 49.90 57.28 -42.77
C ILE A 2 48.88 57.05 -41.65
N ASP A 3 48.41 55.82 -41.51
CA ASP A 3 47.48 55.40 -40.47
C ASP A 3 48.22 55.38 -39.12
N PRO A 4 47.78 56.10 -38.07
CA PRO A 4 48.64 56.39 -36.92
C PRO A 4 48.62 55.35 -35.80
N ASN A 5 47.85 54.26 -35.87
CA ASN A 5 47.66 53.36 -34.71
C ASN A 5 47.66 51.86 -35.06
N PHE A 6 48.76 51.34 -35.59
CA PHE A 6 49.07 49.92 -35.51
C PHE A 6 50.35 49.74 -34.69
N GLU A 7 50.20 49.69 -33.37
CA GLU A 7 51.24 49.19 -32.48
C GLU A 7 51.31 47.67 -32.65
N CYS A 8 52.49 47.16 -33.02
CA CYS A 8 52.83 45.76 -32.85
C CYS A 8 52.90 45.49 -31.33
N ASP A 9 51.92 44.79 -30.78
CA ASP A 9 52.01 44.27 -29.41
C ASP A 9 53.07 43.13 -29.38
N PRO A 10 54.20 43.27 -28.66
CA PRO A 10 55.31 42.33 -28.72
C PRO A 10 55.16 41.10 -27.81
N ALA A 11 53.96 40.76 -27.33
CA ALA A 11 53.78 39.77 -26.27
C ALA A 11 52.82 38.58 -26.56
N ILE A 12 52.65 38.13 -27.81
CA ILE A 12 51.92 36.87 -28.08
C ILE A 12 52.92 35.73 -28.34
N PRO A 13 53.13 34.79 -27.40
CA PRO A 13 53.92 33.59 -27.65
C PRO A 13 53.17 32.62 -28.59
N PRO A 14 53.87 31.82 -29.43
CA PRO A 14 53.23 30.87 -30.34
C PRO A 14 52.50 29.77 -29.55
N GLU A 15 51.31 29.40 -30.01
CA GLU A 15 50.42 28.41 -29.39
C GLU A 15 51.18 27.14 -28.97
N MET A 16 51.21 26.89 -27.67
CA MET A 16 51.62 25.60 -27.13
C MET A 16 50.59 24.56 -27.55
N SER A 17 51.00 23.66 -28.44
CA SER A 17 50.31 22.42 -28.81
C SER A 17 49.68 21.74 -27.59
N GLY A 18 48.39 21.98 -27.39
CA GLY A 18 47.58 21.28 -26.40
C GLY A 18 47.54 19.80 -26.76
N ARG A 19 48.18 18.96 -25.94
CA ARG A 19 47.94 17.52 -25.93
C ARG A 19 46.43 17.31 -25.77
N PRO A 20 45.74 16.47 -26.58
CA PRO A 20 44.33 16.22 -26.34
C PRO A 20 44.21 15.66 -24.92
N ALA A 21 43.45 16.35 -24.08
CA ALA A 21 43.13 15.86 -22.76
C ALA A 21 42.49 14.48 -22.94
N SER A 22 43.13 13.45 -22.37
CA SER A 22 42.53 12.14 -22.26
C SER A 22 41.13 12.33 -21.67
N ARG A 23 40.11 11.95 -22.44
CA ARG A 23 38.72 11.96 -21.97
C ARG A 23 38.71 11.28 -20.59
N PRO A 24 38.11 11.85 -19.53
CA PRO A 24 37.94 11.12 -18.29
C PRO A 24 37.22 9.82 -18.63
N SER A 25 37.81 8.70 -18.23
CA SER A 25 37.15 7.40 -18.31
C SER A 25 35.82 7.55 -17.59
N VAL A 26 34.71 7.31 -18.29
CA VAL A 26 33.39 7.24 -17.68
C VAL A 26 33.47 6.10 -16.67
N GLU A 27 33.61 6.45 -15.39
CA GLU A 27 33.46 5.50 -14.30
C GLU A 27 32.02 5.02 -14.38
N THR A 28 31.86 3.74 -14.69
CA THR A 28 30.54 3.12 -14.84
C THR A 28 29.91 3.14 -13.46
N GLU A 29 28.97 4.08 -13.24
CA GLU A 29 28.15 4.10 -12.04
C GLU A 29 27.52 2.72 -11.85
N PRO A 30 27.51 2.17 -10.63
CA PRO A 30 26.95 0.86 -10.37
C PRO A 30 25.48 0.88 -10.80
N GLN A 31 25.13 0.02 -11.76
CA GLN A 31 23.75 -0.15 -12.18
C GLN A 31 22.98 -0.78 -11.03
N PHE A 32 22.06 -0.02 -10.42
CA PHE A 32 21.08 -0.54 -9.49
C PHE A 32 20.15 -1.47 -10.28
N ILE A 33 20.29 -2.78 -10.08
CA ILE A 33 19.35 -3.76 -10.63
C ILE A 33 18.25 -3.89 -9.57
N GLU A 34 17.12 -3.22 -9.79
CA GLU A 34 15.93 -3.41 -8.96
C GLU A 34 15.32 -4.77 -9.32
N GLU A 35 15.59 -5.78 -8.49
CA GLU A 35 14.93 -7.08 -8.60
C GLU A 35 13.45 -6.90 -8.27
N VAL A 36 12.59 -7.11 -9.26
CA VAL A 36 11.14 -7.03 -9.09
C VAL A 36 10.67 -8.32 -8.41
N VAL A 37 10.44 -8.27 -7.11
CA VAL A 37 9.88 -9.40 -6.36
C VAL A 37 8.37 -9.45 -6.60
N GLU A 38 7.90 -10.47 -7.31
CA GLU A 38 6.47 -10.73 -7.45
C GLU A 38 5.91 -11.35 -6.17
N ILE A 39 4.96 -10.68 -5.52
CA ILE A 39 4.27 -11.20 -4.33
C ILE A 39 3.01 -11.93 -4.80
N VAL A 40 3.00 -13.25 -4.68
CA VAL A 40 1.81 -14.07 -4.99
C VAL A 40 1.09 -14.43 -3.69
N ILE A 41 -0.09 -13.84 -3.47
CA ILE A 41 -0.95 -14.16 -2.33
C ILE A 41 -1.88 -15.30 -2.74
N THR A 42 -1.78 -16.43 -2.03
CA THR A 42 -2.64 -17.60 -2.23
C THR A 42 -3.84 -17.60 -1.30
N THR A 43 -4.82 -18.47 -1.56
CA THR A 43 -5.96 -18.65 -0.65
C THR A 43 -5.53 -19.15 0.72
N SER A 44 -4.48 -19.98 0.80
CA SER A 44 -3.95 -20.47 2.08
C SER A 44 -3.44 -19.33 2.96
N ASP A 45 -2.73 -18.36 2.38
CA ASP A 45 -2.26 -17.19 3.12
C ASP A 45 -3.44 -16.40 3.69
N LEU A 46 -4.50 -16.22 2.90
CA LEU A 46 -5.72 -15.56 3.35
C LEU A 46 -6.48 -16.33 4.44
N MET A 47 -6.30 -17.65 4.55
CA MET A 47 -6.88 -18.47 5.61
C MET A 47 -6.09 -18.38 6.92
N GLU A 48 -4.85 -17.91 6.90
CA GLU A 48 -4.11 -17.58 8.13
C GLU A 48 -4.47 -16.17 8.61
N LEU A 49 -4.78 -15.28 7.66
CA LEU A 49 -5.17 -13.89 7.86
C LEU A 49 -6.66 -13.71 8.20
N ILE A 50 -7.22 -14.57 9.08
CA ILE A 50 -8.65 -14.54 9.42
C ILE A 50 -8.96 -13.29 10.24
N PRO A 51 -9.78 -12.34 9.74
CA PRO A 51 -10.29 -11.26 10.57
C PRO A 51 -11.10 -11.84 11.72
N SER A 52 -11.09 -11.14 12.86
CA SER A 52 -11.82 -11.53 14.07
C SER A 52 -13.25 -11.94 13.75
N THR A 53 -13.62 -13.16 14.14
CA THR A 53 -14.96 -13.72 13.88
C THR A 53 -16.03 -12.84 14.53
N PRO A 54 -17.08 -12.44 13.79
CA PRO A 54 -18.18 -11.68 14.37
C PRO A 54 -18.95 -12.53 15.38
N GLN A 55 -19.49 -11.88 16.41
CA GLN A 55 -20.38 -12.48 17.40
C GLN A 55 -21.80 -11.93 17.19
N ILE A 56 -22.80 -12.75 17.49
CA ILE A 56 -24.20 -12.28 17.55
C ILE A 56 -24.41 -11.60 18.90
N VAL A 57 -24.72 -10.31 18.87
CA VAL A 57 -24.98 -9.50 20.06
C VAL A 57 -26.43 -9.06 20.07
N MET A 58 -27.05 -9.03 21.24
CA MET A 58 -28.42 -8.53 21.42
C MET A 58 -28.42 -7.12 21.97
N ASP A 59 -29.36 -6.29 21.52
CA ASP A 59 -29.61 -5.00 22.14
C ASP A 59 -30.19 -5.19 23.56
N ARG A 60 -29.62 -4.48 24.54
CA ARG A 60 -30.01 -4.51 25.95
C ARG A 60 -30.15 -5.91 26.58
N GLY A 61 -29.25 -6.84 26.23
CA GLY A 61 -29.20 -8.17 26.85
C GLY A 61 -28.99 -8.16 28.37
N PRO A 62 -29.28 -9.28 29.07
CA PRO A 62 -29.60 -10.61 28.53
C PRO A 62 -31.10 -10.89 28.36
N PHE A 63 -31.99 -9.96 28.73
CA PHE A 63 -33.44 -10.22 28.76
C PHE A 63 -34.16 -9.58 27.58
N GLY A 64 -35.12 -10.30 27.01
CA GLY A 64 -36.06 -9.79 26.03
C GLY A 64 -37.39 -9.37 26.66
N LEU A 65 -38.07 -8.40 26.06
CA LEU A 65 -39.42 -8.04 26.45
C LEU A 65 -40.44 -9.00 25.82
N LYS A 66 -41.41 -9.46 26.62
CA LYS A 66 -42.49 -10.32 26.13
C LYS A 66 -43.33 -9.57 25.10
N ASN A 67 -43.63 -10.22 23.97
CA ASN A 67 -44.42 -9.68 22.86
C ASN A 67 -43.84 -8.41 22.21
N ALA A 68 -42.54 -8.18 22.32
CA ALA A 68 -41.84 -7.09 21.64
C ALA A 68 -40.73 -7.62 20.73
N HIS A 69 -40.33 -6.81 19.76
CA HIS A 69 -39.19 -7.14 18.91
C HIS A 69 -37.89 -7.11 19.71
N THR A 70 -37.06 -8.14 19.53
CA THR A 70 -35.69 -8.17 20.03
C THR A 70 -34.76 -7.93 18.87
N ASN A 71 -33.82 -7.00 19.04
CA ASN A 71 -32.88 -6.63 18.00
C ASN A 71 -31.52 -7.32 18.24
N PHE A 72 -30.97 -7.91 17.18
CA PHE A 72 -29.65 -8.53 17.16
C PHE A 72 -28.78 -7.87 16.10
N TYR A 73 -27.48 -7.81 16.35
CA TYR A 73 -26.50 -7.23 15.43
C TYR A 73 -25.16 -7.96 15.51
N ALA A 74 -24.38 -7.87 14.43
CA ALA A 74 -23.07 -8.50 14.33
C ALA A 74 -22.01 -7.58 14.94
N SER A 75 -21.20 -8.12 15.86
CA SER A 75 -19.99 -7.44 16.30
C SER A 75 -18.91 -7.43 15.21
N ASN A 76 -17.78 -6.76 15.45
CA ASN A 76 -16.60 -6.77 14.57
C ASN A 76 -16.89 -6.40 13.10
N HIS A 77 -17.87 -5.52 12.88
CA HIS A 77 -18.38 -5.10 11.57
C HIS A 77 -17.56 -3.99 10.90
N GLN A 78 -16.55 -3.46 11.58
CA GLN A 78 -15.64 -2.46 11.02
C GLN A 78 -14.54 -3.13 10.19
N ALA A 79 -13.90 -2.36 9.31
CA ALA A 79 -12.73 -2.83 8.59
C ALA A 79 -11.63 -3.24 9.58
N GLN A 80 -11.02 -4.40 9.34
CA GLN A 80 -9.98 -4.96 10.18
C GLN A 80 -8.67 -4.97 9.41
N THR A 81 -7.64 -4.38 10.01
CA THR A 81 -6.29 -4.35 9.43
C THR A 81 -5.44 -5.43 10.06
N VAL A 82 -4.81 -6.24 9.23
CA VAL A 82 -3.82 -7.25 9.63
C VAL A 82 -2.52 -6.94 8.92
N THR A 83 -1.42 -6.90 9.67
CA THR A 83 -0.08 -6.70 9.12
C THR A 83 0.73 -7.94 9.43
N GLU A 84 1.28 -8.56 8.39
CA GLU A 84 2.05 -9.78 8.50
C GLU A 84 3.22 -9.78 7.50
N THR A 85 4.26 -10.57 7.79
CA THR A 85 5.39 -10.73 6.87
C THR A 85 5.12 -11.89 5.93
N MET A 86 4.97 -11.59 4.63
CA MET A 86 4.81 -12.58 3.58
C MET A 86 5.97 -12.46 2.60
N PHE A 87 6.61 -13.59 2.26
CA PHE A 87 7.75 -13.61 1.33
C PHE A 87 8.89 -12.64 1.71
N GLY A 88 9.12 -12.45 3.02
CA GLY A 88 10.14 -11.54 3.55
C GLY A 88 9.79 -10.05 3.44
N GLN A 89 8.55 -9.71 3.09
CA GLN A 89 8.05 -8.35 2.95
C GLN A 89 6.88 -8.12 3.91
N GLU A 90 6.78 -6.91 4.47
CA GLU A 90 5.64 -6.53 5.28
C GLU A 90 4.43 -6.25 4.37
N VAL A 91 3.36 -7.00 4.58
CA VAL A 91 2.10 -6.86 3.84
C VAL A 91 1.02 -6.42 4.82
N THR A 92 0.28 -5.39 4.43
CA THR A 92 -0.89 -4.91 5.18
C THR A 92 -2.16 -5.23 4.41
N ILE A 93 -3.08 -5.93 5.06
CA ILE A 93 -4.36 -6.36 4.50
C ILE A 93 -5.48 -5.70 5.28
N VAL A 94 -6.46 -5.16 4.53
CA VAL A 94 -7.67 -4.56 5.11
C VAL A 94 -8.87 -5.40 4.72
N ALA A 95 -9.41 -6.15 5.67
CA ALA A 95 -10.61 -6.93 5.50
C ALA A 95 -11.85 -6.09 5.85
N THR A 96 -12.70 -5.81 4.86
CA THR A 96 -13.96 -5.07 5.06
C THR A 96 -15.14 -6.01 4.86
N PRO A 97 -16.00 -6.21 5.88
CA PRO A 97 -17.22 -6.99 5.70
C PRO A 97 -18.16 -6.33 4.68
N ILE A 98 -18.67 -7.11 3.73
CA ILE A 98 -19.58 -6.64 2.68
C ILE A 98 -20.98 -7.24 2.75
N GLU A 99 -21.14 -8.37 3.44
CA GLU A 99 -22.39 -9.11 3.53
C GLU A 99 -22.48 -9.81 4.90
N TYR A 100 -23.70 -9.86 5.44
CA TYR A 100 -24.04 -10.57 6.66
C TYR A 100 -25.17 -11.55 6.36
N ARG A 101 -24.97 -12.81 6.73
CA ARG A 101 -25.96 -13.87 6.59
C ARG A 101 -26.47 -14.26 7.97
N TRP A 102 -27.78 -14.12 8.15
CA TRP A 102 -28.50 -14.45 9.36
C TRP A 102 -29.23 -15.77 9.16
N ASP A 103 -28.90 -16.75 9.98
CA ASP A 103 -29.65 -17.99 10.10
C ASP A 103 -30.38 -17.96 11.44
N TYR A 104 -31.72 -18.05 11.40
CA TYR A 104 -32.54 -17.99 12.60
C TYR A 104 -32.73 -19.36 13.27
N GLY A 105 -32.24 -20.45 12.64
CA GLY A 105 -32.37 -21.82 13.14
C GLY A 105 -33.76 -22.45 12.97
N ASP A 106 -34.73 -21.71 12.43
CA ASP A 106 -36.09 -22.17 12.11
C ASP A 106 -36.27 -22.51 10.61
N GLY A 107 -35.18 -22.47 9.85
CA GLY A 107 -35.15 -22.65 8.40
C GLY A 107 -35.28 -21.35 7.61
N ASN A 108 -35.60 -20.22 8.25
CA ASN A 108 -35.56 -18.92 7.61
C ASN A 108 -34.15 -18.32 7.67
N THR A 109 -33.80 -17.57 6.63
CA THR A 109 -32.53 -16.83 6.54
C THR A 109 -32.75 -15.42 6.03
N LEU A 110 -31.89 -14.48 6.44
CA LEU A 110 -31.86 -13.11 5.92
C LEU A 110 -30.43 -12.76 5.51
N THR A 111 -30.26 -12.06 4.39
CA THR A 111 -28.97 -11.51 3.97
C THR A 111 -29.03 -9.99 3.95
N THR A 112 -28.06 -9.33 4.57
CA THR A 112 -28.00 -7.86 4.67
C THR A 112 -26.61 -7.35 4.30
N GLN A 113 -26.54 -6.11 3.81
CA GLN A 113 -25.26 -5.39 3.63
C GLN A 113 -24.84 -4.61 4.88
N THR A 114 -25.71 -4.53 5.88
CA THR A 114 -25.44 -3.88 7.17
C THR A 114 -25.49 -4.88 8.31
N PRO A 115 -24.68 -4.70 9.36
CA PRO A 115 -24.59 -5.64 10.50
C PRO A 115 -25.80 -5.58 11.45
N GLY A 116 -26.79 -4.71 11.20
CA GLY A 116 -27.69 -4.23 12.24
C GLY A 116 -27.04 -3.14 13.11
N ARG A 117 -27.72 -2.68 14.16
CA ARG A 117 -27.20 -1.71 15.14
C ARG A 117 -28.05 -1.72 16.40
N PRO A 118 -27.53 -1.37 17.59
CA PRO A 118 -28.36 -1.09 18.76
C PRO A 118 -29.44 -0.05 18.47
N VAL A 119 -30.59 -0.13 19.16
CA VAL A 119 -31.73 0.81 19.01
C VAL A 119 -31.92 1.75 20.20
#